data_AF-A0A2G9TC85-F1
#
_entry.id   AF-A0A2G9TC85-F1
#
_cell.length_a   1.000
_cell.length_b   1.000
_cell.length_c   1.000
_cell.angle_alpha   90.00
_cell.angle_beta   90.00
_cell.angle_gamma   90.00
#
_symmetry.space_group_name_H-M   'P 1'
#
loop_
_entity.id
_entity.type
_entity.pdbx_description
1 polymer ?
#
loop_
_entity_poly.entity_id
_entity_poly.type
_entity_poly.pdbx_seq_one_letter_code
_entity_poly.pdbx_strand_id
1 'polypeptide(L)'
;ICEVKASASTAMRQVNLTFAQMTGIYDAYMKKNLTPEIGFDLSPIMMIQLSGELFDLNKYLNKTPDPQEDPEAGHCSGFVKIAPENK
;
A
#
# COMPACT_ATOMS: atom_id res chain seq x y z
N ILE A 1 8.35 4.52 -18.94
CA ILE A 1 8.09 3.16 -18.40
C ILE A 1 6.65 3.00 -17.89
N CYS A 2 5.90 4.08 -17.65
CA CYS A 2 4.44 4.01 -17.45
C CYS A 2 3.70 4.55 -18.69
N GLU A 3 3.85 3.90 -19.84
CA GLU A 3 2.81 4.03 -20.88
C GLU A 3 1.75 2.99 -20.57
N VAL A 4 0.50 3.43 -20.48
CA VAL A 4 -0.68 2.62 -20.24
C VAL A 4 -0.86 1.64 -21.39
N LYS A 5 -0.20 0.49 -21.29
CA LYS A 5 -0.43 -0.67 -22.15
C LYS A 5 -0.55 -1.91 -21.29
N ALA A 6 -1.56 -1.91 -20.45
CA ALA A 6 -2.15 -3.16 -19.99
C ALA A 6 -3.56 -3.23 -20.59
N SER A 7 -3.71 -4.13 -21.55
CA SER A 7 -5.00 -4.58 -22.08
C SER A 7 -6.00 -4.77 -20.92
N ALA A 8 -7.28 -4.46 -21.17
CA ALA A 8 -8.41 -4.41 -20.24
C ALA A 8 -8.67 -5.74 -19.50
N SER A 9 -7.72 -6.16 -18.68
CA SER A 9 -7.82 -7.30 -17.79
C SER A 9 -8.48 -6.86 -16.49
N THR A 10 -9.29 -7.74 -15.91
CA THR A 10 -9.97 -7.50 -14.62
C THR A 10 -8.98 -7.08 -13.53
N ALA A 11 -7.77 -7.62 -13.53
CA ALA A 11 -6.72 -7.26 -12.58
C ALA A 11 -6.28 -5.79 -12.71
N MET A 12 -6.01 -5.31 -13.92
CA MET A 12 -5.57 -3.93 -14.14
C MET A 12 -6.69 -2.92 -13.91
N ARG A 13 -7.94 -3.33 -14.15
CA ARG A 13 -9.10 -2.54 -13.71
C ARG A 13 -9.11 -2.36 -12.20
N GLN A 14 -8.85 -3.41 -11.43
CA GLN A 14 -8.81 -3.33 -9.97
C GLN A 14 -7.65 -2.45 -9.46
N VAL A 15 -6.48 -2.55 -10.09
CA VAL A 15 -5.35 -1.66 -9.80
C VAL A 15 -5.74 -0.20 -10.01
N ASN A 16 -6.33 0.14 -11.16
CA ASN A 16 -6.77 1.51 -11.45
C ASN A 16 -7.79 2.02 -10.43
N LEU A 17 -8.76 1.18 -10.01
CA LEU A 17 -9.72 1.55 -8.97
C LEU A 17 -9.06 1.82 -7.62
N THR A 18 -8.02 1.06 -7.29
CA THR A 18 -7.25 1.24 -6.04
C THR A 18 -6.50 2.57 -6.06
N PHE A 19 -5.84 2.91 -7.16
CA PHE A 19 -5.16 4.20 -7.30
C PHE A 19 -6.13 5.39 -7.36
N ALA A 20 -7.29 5.22 -8.00
CA ALA A 20 -8.36 6.23 -7.96
C ALA A 20 -8.83 6.50 -6.52
N GLN A 21 -8.99 5.45 -5.70
CA GLN A 21 -9.36 5.59 -4.30
C GLN A 21 -8.29 6.34 -3.50
N MET A 22 -7.02 5.98 -3.65
CA MET A 22 -5.91 6.66 -2.95
C MET A 22 -5.81 8.13 -3.34
N THR A 23 -5.99 8.43 -4.63
CA THR A 23 -6.00 9.80 -5.15
C THR A 23 -7.13 10.62 -4.53
N GLY A 24 -8.35 10.07 -4.51
CA GLY A 24 -9.50 10.73 -3.88
C GLY A 24 -9.31 10.98 -2.38
N ILE A 25 -8.69 10.05 -1.64
CA ILE A 25 -8.38 10.25 -0.21
C ILE A 25 -7.40 11.42 -0.03
N TYR A 26 -6.35 11.46 -0.84
CA TYR A 26 -5.36 12.53 -0.77
C TYR A 26 -5.97 13.90 -1.13
N ASP A 27 -6.75 13.99 -2.21
CA ASP A 27 -7.35 15.24 -2.65
C ASP A 27 -8.39 15.77 -1.65
N ALA A 28 -9.18 14.87 -1.03
CA ALA A 28 -10.08 15.22 0.05
C ALA A 28 -9.33 15.75 1.28
N TYR A 29 -8.23 15.10 1.67
CA TYR A 29 -7.37 15.56 2.77
C TYR A 29 -6.78 16.94 2.49
N MET A 30 -6.33 17.18 1.26
CA MET A 30 -5.75 18.44 0.81
C MET A 30 -6.79 19.52 0.50
N LYS A 31 -8.09 19.23 0.66
CA LYS A 31 -9.20 20.13 0.34
C LYS A 31 -9.16 20.66 -1.10
N LYS A 32 -8.70 19.82 -2.04
CA LYS A 32 -8.76 20.12 -3.47
C LYS A 32 -10.18 19.91 -4.00
N ASN A 33 -10.43 20.38 -5.21
CA ASN A 33 -11.68 20.09 -5.89
C ASN A 33 -11.71 18.60 -6.28
N LEU A 34 -12.78 17.88 -5.93
CA LEU A 34 -12.85 16.43 -6.09
C LEU A 34 -13.22 16.06 -7.53
N THR A 35 -12.19 15.96 -8.38
CA THR A 35 -12.32 15.48 -9.76
C THR A 35 -11.89 14.02 -9.85
N PRO A 36 -12.68 13.13 -10.49
CA PRO A 36 -12.28 11.74 -10.69
C PRO A 36 -11.01 11.65 -11.53
N GLU A 37 -9.89 11.32 -10.90
CA GLU A 37 -8.61 11.12 -11.56
C GLU A 37 -7.79 10.00 -10.89
N ILE A 38 -6.75 9.56 -11.59
CA ILE A 38 -5.80 8.57 -11.09
C ILE A 38 -4.44 9.23 -11.02
N GLY A 39 -3.99 9.53 -9.81
CA GLY A 39 -2.64 9.99 -9.51
C GLY A 39 -1.72 8.82 -9.16
N PHE A 40 -0.47 8.93 -9.56
CA PHE A 40 0.60 7.98 -9.23
C PHE A 40 1.70 8.64 -8.38
N ASP A 41 1.39 9.77 -7.76
CA ASP A 41 2.33 10.54 -6.94
C ASP A 41 2.64 9.82 -5.63
N LEU A 42 3.88 9.97 -5.15
CA LEU A 42 4.28 9.61 -3.80
C LEU A 42 3.69 10.60 -2.78
N SER A 43 2.38 10.49 -2.55
CA SER A 43 1.68 11.26 -1.53
C SER A 43 1.94 10.70 -0.13
N PRO A 44 1.76 11.48 0.95
CA PRO A 44 1.82 10.96 2.31
C PRO A 44 0.86 9.78 2.54
N ILE A 45 -0.31 9.81 1.90
CA ILE A 45 -1.28 8.71 1.94
C ILE A 45 -0.72 7.45 1.28
N MET A 46 -0.06 7.58 0.12
CA MET A 46 0.62 6.46 -0.55
C MET A 46 1.76 5.90 0.31
N MET A 47 2.54 6.75 0.98
CA MET A 47 3.62 6.31 1.87
C MET A 47 3.10 5.48 3.06
N ILE A 48 1.90 5.76 3.56
CA ILE A 48 1.24 4.91 4.57
C ILE A 48 0.95 3.52 4.00
N GLN A 49 0.41 3.45 2.77
CA GLN A 49 0.11 2.16 2.12
C GLN A 49 1.38 1.35 1.84
N LEU A 50 2.50 2.03 1.54
CA LEU A 50 3.80 1.41 1.29
C LEU A 50 4.57 1.02 2.56
N SER A 51 4.07 1.34 3.75
CA SER A 51 4.81 1.13 5.01
C SER A 51 5.34 -0.30 5.18
N GLY A 52 4.52 -1.31 4.89
CA GLY A 52 4.92 -2.73 4.89
C GLY A 52 6.05 -3.02 3.91
N GLU A 53 5.91 -2.56 2.66
CA GLU A 53 6.88 -2.80 1.59
C GLU A 53 8.22 -2.10 1.85
N LEU A 54 8.19 -0.94 2.50
CA LEU A 54 9.39 -0.19 2.85
C LEU A 54 10.27 -0.95 3.88
N PHE A 55 9.68 -1.79 4.74
CA PHE A 55 10.47 -2.64 5.64
C PHE A 55 11.34 -3.65 4.88
N ASP A 56 10.79 -4.27 3.84
CA ASP A 56 11.55 -5.22 3.02
C ASP A 56 12.53 -4.51 2.08
N LEU A 57 12.14 -3.38 1.49
CA LEU A 57 13.01 -2.59 0.63
C LEU A 57 14.27 -2.08 1.34
N ASN A 58 14.21 -1.82 2.66
CA ASN A 58 15.39 -1.42 3.43
C ASN A 58 16.56 -2.40 3.30
N LYS A 59 16.28 -3.71 3.16
CA LYS A 59 17.28 -4.77 2.95
C LYS A 59 18.01 -4.61 1.61
N TYR A 60 17.31 -4.12 0.59
CA TYR A 60 17.84 -3.98 -0.77
C TYR A 60 18.43 -2.59 -1.05
N LEU A 61 17.96 -1.57 -0.32
CA LEU A 61 18.36 -0.17 -0.50
C LEU A 61 19.53 0.25 0.40
N ASN A 62 20.16 -0.68 1.12
CA ASN A 62 21.28 -0.42 2.03
C ASN A 62 21.01 0.73 3.02
N LYS A 63 19.79 0.79 3.56
CA LYS A 63 19.42 1.82 4.54
C LYS A 63 20.27 1.61 5.79
N THR A 64 20.85 2.69 6.32
CA THR A 64 21.54 2.64 7.61
C THR A 64 20.51 2.34 8.70
N PRO A 65 20.69 1.27 9.51
CA PRO A 65 19.75 0.94 10.57
C PRO A 65 19.63 2.10 11.56
N ASP A 66 18.40 2.49 11.87
CA ASP A 66 18.17 3.44 12.94
C ASP A 66 18.35 2.71 14.29
N PRO A 67 19.18 3.19 15.22
CA PRO A 67 19.32 2.61 16.56
C PRO A 67 17.99 2.55 17.35
N GLN A 68 16.98 3.32 16.94
CA GLN A 68 15.64 3.33 17.53
C GLN A 68 14.67 2.34 16.88
N GLU A 69 15.01 1.76 15.73
CA GLU A 69 14.20 0.72 15.09
C GLU A 69 14.32 -0.60 15.87
N ASP A 70 13.18 -1.25 16.10
CA ASP A 70 13.16 -2.58 16.70
C ASP A 70 13.96 -3.56 15.82
N PRO A 71 15.05 -4.17 16.32
CA PRO A 71 15.87 -5.09 15.55
C PRO A 71 15.08 -6.34 15.08
N GLU A 72 13.98 -6.67 15.74
CA GLU A 72 13.03 -7.69 15.32
C GLU A 72 11.67 -7.03 15.02
N ALA A 73 11.46 -6.56 13.80
CA ALA A 73 10.15 -6.06 13.36
C ALA A 73 9.05 -7.06 13.77
N GLY A 74 8.24 -6.68 14.76
CA GLY A 74 7.40 -7.57 15.55
C GLY A 74 6.57 -8.54 14.71
N HIS A 75 6.61 -9.81 15.09
CA HIS A 75 5.85 -10.86 14.41
C HIS A 75 4.35 -10.70 14.67
N CYS A 76 3.56 -10.46 13.62
CA CYS A 76 2.10 -10.58 13.70
C CYS A 76 1.74 -12.05 13.99
N SER A 77 1.08 -12.32 15.12
CA SER A 77 0.55 -13.66 15.43
C SER A 77 -0.88 -13.81 14.92
N GLY A 78 -1.14 -14.87 14.16
CA GLY A 78 -2.50 -15.28 13.77
C GLY A 78 -2.84 -16.65 14.36
N PHE A 79 -4.04 -16.79 14.93
CA PHE A 79 -4.54 -18.07 15.44
C PHE A 79 -5.82 -18.45 14.70
N VAL A 80 -5.74 -19.51 13.90
CA VAL A 80 -6.90 -20.08 13.21
C VAL A 80 -7.23 -21.40 13.90
N LYS A 81 -8.37 -21.44 14.60
CA LYS A 81 -8.84 -22.62 15.31
C LYS A 81 -10.18 -23.05 14.77
N ILE A 82 -10.23 -24.29 14.31
CA ILE A 82 -11.49 -25.02 14.11
C ILE A 82 -11.83 -25.68 15.45
N ALA A 83 -13.00 -25.36 15.99
CA ALA A 83 -13.47 -25.94 17.24
C ALA A 83 -13.88 -27.42 17.04
N PRO A 84 -13.92 -28.22 18.13
CA PRO A 84 -14.32 -29.62 18.06
C PRO A 84 -15.67 -29.79 17.36
N GLU A 85 -15.77 -30.77 16.47
CA GLU A 85 -16.97 -31.06 15.65
C GLU A 85 -17.34 -29.98 14.60
N ASN A 86 -16.46 -29.04 14.26
CA ASN A 86 -16.77 -27.89 13.38
C ASN A 86 -17.96 -27.05 13.89
N LYS A 87 -18.26 -27.10 15.18
CA LYS A 87 -19.24 -26.23 15.85
C LYS A 87 -18.62 -24.90 16.26
#